data_AF-A0A2J6X817-F1
#
_entry.id   AF-A0A2J6X817-F1
#
_cell.length_a   1.000
_cell.length_b   1.000
_cell.length_c   1.000
_cell.angle_alpha   90.00
_cell.angle_beta   90.00
_cell.angle_gamma   90.00
#
_symmetry.space_group_name_H-M   'P 1'
#
loop_
_entity.id
_entity.type
_entity.pdbx_description
1 polymer ?
#
loop_
_entity_poly.entity_id
_entity_poly.type
_entity_poly.pdbx_seq_one_letter_code
_entity_poly.pdbx_strand_id
1 'polypeptide(L)'
;MGLDKVLGQDRAINYLRKLLERRALPSTLIFVGEKGVGKKLAAVEFAKALNCKVDPLNGCDTCKSCIAIENRVHPNLKIVDKETIGIDDIRDIIDNSYVPYEGYKVNIFVDVENATIQAFNSMLKFLEEPPKNTLNILTCENLEN
;
A
#
# COMPACT_ATOMS: atom_id res chain seq x y z
N MET A 1 -12.90 -8.79 -0.64
CA MET A 1 -12.16 -9.81 -1.43
C MET A 1 -10.88 -10.17 -0.69
N GLY A 2 -10.14 -11.24 -0.99
CA GLY A 2 -8.93 -11.61 -0.26
C GLY A 2 -7.70 -11.62 -1.16
N LEU A 3 -6.50 -11.65 -0.57
CA LEU A 3 -5.22 -11.69 -1.31
C LEU A 3 -5.12 -12.91 -2.26
N ASP A 4 -5.80 -14.00 -1.92
CA ASP A 4 -5.93 -15.24 -2.69
C ASP A 4 -6.71 -15.10 -4.00
N LYS A 5 -7.47 -14.03 -4.17
CA LYS A 5 -8.32 -13.79 -5.34
C LYS A 5 -7.68 -12.90 -6.40
N VAL A 6 -6.43 -12.47 -6.20
CA VAL A 6 -5.65 -11.79 -7.24
C VAL A 6 -5.17 -12.83 -8.26
N LEU A 7 -5.90 -12.96 -9.36
CA LEU A 7 -5.69 -14.00 -10.38
C LEU A 7 -4.40 -13.76 -11.18
N GLY A 8 -3.68 -14.84 -11.50
CA GLY A 8 -2.51 -14.82 -12.38
C GLY A 8 -1.24 -14.21 -11.77
N GLN A 9 -1.22 -13.95 -10.45
CA GLN A 9 -0.12 -13.31 -9.74
C GLN A 9 0.48 -14.18 -8.62
N ASP A 10 0.40 -15.51 -8.74
CA ASP A 10 0.75 -16.47 -7.68
C ASP A 10 2.12 -16.23 -7.03
N ARG A 11 3.13 -15.91 -7.85
CA ARG A 11 4.49 -15.63 -7.36
C ARG A 11 4.52 -14.39 -6.47
N ALA A 12 3.89 -13.30 -6.88
CA ALA A 12 3.84 -12.05 -6.13
C ALA A 12 3.02 -12.22 -4.85
N ILE A 13 1.84 -12.84 -4.93
CA ILE A 13 0.98 -13.09 -3.78
C ILE A 13 1.68 -13.99 -2.75
N ASN A 14 2.37 -15.04 -3.17
CA ASN A 14 3.12 -15.90 -2.25
C ASN A 14 4.30 -15.17 -1.61
N TYR A 15 4.94 -14.23 -2.29
CA TYR A 15 5.96 -13.38 -1.69
C TYR A 15 5.37 -12.48 -0.60
N LEU A 16 4.24 -11.82 -0.88
CA LEU A 16 3.53 -10.98 0.08
C LEU A 16 3.09 -11.76 1.33
N ARG A 17 2.54 -12.97 1.16
CA ARG A 17 2.19 -13.86 2.29
C ARG A 17 3.39 -14.17 3.17
N LYS A 18 4.55 -14.47 2.58
CA LYS A 18 5.77 -14.74 3.35
C LYS A 18 6.23 -13.53 4.16
N LEU A 19 6.02 -12.30 3.68
CA LEU A 19 6.32 -11.10 4.46
C LEU A 19 5.42 -11.00 5.70
N LEU A 20 4.12 -11.30 5.54
CA LEU A 20 3.13 -11.31 6.64
C LEU A 20 3.46 -12.40 7.67
N GLU A 21 3.74 -13.63 7.22
CA GLU A 21 4.12 -14.76 8.08
C GLU A 21 5.35 -14.46 8.93
N ARG A 22 6.38 -13.88 8.31
CA ARG A 22 7.65 -13.59 8.98
C ARG A 22 7.61 -12.33 9.83
N ARG A 23 6.55 -11.51 9.70
CA ARG A 23 6.47 -10.15 10.27
C ARG A 23 7.70 -9.30 9.93
N ALA A 24 8.27 -9.52 8.75
CA ALA A 24 9.47 -8.86 8.27
C ALA A 24 9.09 -7.97 7.09
N LEU A 25 8.39 -6.88 7.39
CA LEU A 25 7.89 -5.95 6.39
C LEU A 25 8.96 -4.88 6.13
N PRO A 26 9.35 -4.66 4.86
CA PRO A 26 10.11 -3.47 4.53
C PRO A 26 9.25 -2.22 4.77
N SER A 27 9.89 -1.06 4.90
CA SER A 27 9.17 0.22 4.96
C SER A 27 8.45 0.55 3.65
N THR A 28 8.97 0.05 2.52
CA THR A 28 8.47 0.35 1.19
C THR A 28 8.46 -0.89 0.30
N LEU A 29 7.38 -1.08 -0.46
CA LEU A 29 7.23 -2.05 -1.54
C LEU A 29 6.91 -1.32 -2.84
N ILE A 30 7.44 -1.81 -3.96
CA ILE A 30 7.12 -1.32 -5.30
C ILE A 30 6.50 -2.46 -6.10
N PHE A 31 5.28 -2.26 -6.57
CA PHE A 31 4.56 -3.19 -7.42
C PHE A 31 4.67 -2.72 -8.87
N VAL A 32 5.30 -3.55 -9.70
CA VAL A 32 5.64 -3.21 -11.09
C VAL A 32 4.88 -4.14 -12.04
N GLY A 33 4.40 -3.59 -13.15
CA GLY A 33 3.76 -4.36 -14.21
C GLY A 33 2.81 -3.51 -15.04
N GLU A 34 2.33 -4.02 -16.16
CA GLU A 34 1.48 -3.26 -17.10
C GLU A 34 0.20 -2.70 -16.46
N LYS A 35 -0.41 -1.72 -17.13
CA LYS A 35 -1.72 -1.21 -16.73
C LYS A 35 -2.77 -2.33 -16.74
N GLY A 36 -3.59 -2.39 -15.68
CA GLY A 36 -4.69 -3.37 -15.59
C GLY A 36 -4.32 -4.73 -15.00
N VAL A 37 -3.05 -5.03 -14.72
CA VAL A 37 -2.63 -6.33 -14.14
C VAL A 37 -3.04 -6.55 -12.67
N GLY A 38 -3.71 -5.58 -12.05
CA GLY A 38 -4.22 -5.69 -10.68
C GLY A 38 -3.31 -5.16 -9.57
N LYS A 39 -2.29 -4.34 -9.87
CA LYS A 39 -1.34 -3.78 -8.88
C LYS A 39 -2.04 -3.08 -7.71
N LYS A 40 -2.97 -2.17 -8.02
CA LYS A 40 -3.76 -1.44 -7.01
C LYS A 40 -4.64 -2.38 -6.18
N LEU A 41 -5.29 -3.35 -6.81
CA LEU A 41 -6.10 -4.35 -6.11
C LEU A 41 -5.24 -5.14 -5.13
N ALA A 42 -4.10 -5.66 -5.58
CA ALA A 42 -3.16 -6.39 -4.73
C ALA A 42 -2.64 -5.53 -3.56
N ALA A 43 -2.38 -4.23 -3.77
CA ALA A 43 -1.96 -3.32 -2.71
C ALA A 43 -3.04 -3.13 -1.64
N VAL A 44 -4.30 -2.95 -2.05
CA VAL A 44 -5.44 -2.83 -1.12
C VAL A 44 -5.67 -4.14 -0.37
N GLU A 45 -5.62 -5.28 -1.05
CA GLU A 45 -5.80 -6.59 -0.40
C GLU A 45 -4.65 -6.92 0.55
N PHE A 46 -3.43 -6.49 0.23
CA PHE A 46 -2.29 -6.64 1.14
C PHE A 46 -2.46 -5.77 2.39
N ALA A 47 -2.93 -4.53 2.24
CA ALA A 47 -3.26 -3.66 3.37
C ALA A 47 -4.34 -4.27 4.27
N LYS A 48 -5.32 -4.96 3.67
CA LYS A 48 -6.36 -5.72 4.39
C LYS A 48 -5.79 -6.87 5.18
N ALA A 49 -5.00 -7.74 4.56
CA ALA A 49 -4.37 -8.87 5.23
C ALA A 49 -3.49 -8.38 6.40
N LEU A 50 -2.69 -7.33 6.17
CA LEU A 50 -1.80 -6.75 7.17
C LEU A 50 -2.51 -6.22 8.43
N ASN A 51 -3.70 -5.66 8.28
CA ASN A 51 -4.48 -5.13 9.42
C ASN A 51 -5.59 -6.09 9.89
N CYS A 52 -5.69 -7.29 9.30
CA CYS A 52 -6.66 -8.29 9.71
C CYS A 52 -6.17 -9.09 10.93
N LYS A 53 -7.02 -9.23 11.94
CA LYS A 53 -6.73 -10.08 13.12
C LYS A 53 -7.25 -11.51 13.01
N VAL A 54 -8.16 -11.76 12.06
CA VAL A 54 -8.86 -13.05 11.93
C VAL A 54 -8.18 -13.95 10.90
N ASP A 55 -7.82 -13.39 9.73
CA ASP A 55 -7.01 -14.04 8.71
C ASP A 55 -5.91 -13.06 8.26
N PRO A 56 -4.77 -13.03 8.98
CA PRO A 56 -3.68 -12.09 8.69
C PRO A 56 -2.87 -12.45 7.42
N LEU A 57 -3.17 -13.57 6.75
CA LEU A 57 -2.45 -13.97 5.53
C LEU A 57 -3.21 -13.62 4.25
N ASN A 58 -4.55 -13.53 4.31
CA ASN A 58 -5.36 -13.19 3.14
C ASN A 58 -6.34 -12.03 3.36
N GLY A 59 -6.70 -11.73 4.61
CA GLY A 59 -7.80 -10.82 4.95
C GLY A 59 -9.13 -11.55 5.00
N CYS A 60 -9.84 -11.46 6.14
CA CYS A 60 -11.04 -12.25 6.39
C CYS A 60 -12.35 -11.68 5.83
N ASP A 61 -12.30 -10.48 5.23
CA ASP A 61 -13.45 -9.73 4.67
C ASP A 61 -14.61 -9.36 5.61
N THR A 62 -14.60 -9.85 6.84
CA THR A 62 -15.75 -9.79 7.76
C THR A 62 -15.45 -8.97 9.01
N CYS A 63 -14.18 -8.76 9.36
CA CYS A 63 -13.80 -7.94 10.51
C CYS A 63 -13.88 -6.45 10.18
N LYS A 64 -14.02 -5.62 11.23
CA LYS A 64 -14.15 -4.16 11.11
C LYS A 64 -13.02 -3.53 10.28
N SER A 65 -11.78 -4.02 10.43
CA SER A 65 -10.63 -3.49 9.69
C SER A 65 -10.74 -3.80 8.19
N CYS A 66 -10.99 -5.06 7.81
CA CYS A 66 -11.16 -5.44 6.40
C CYS A 66 -12.31 -4.67 5.74
N ILE A 67 -13.46 -4.54 6.42
CA ILE A 67 -14.61 -3.77 5.91
C ILE A 67 -14.25 -2.29 5.71
N ALA A 68 -13.56 -1.68 6.67
CA ALA A 68 -13.20 -0.27 6.57
C ALA A 68 -12.14 -0.02 5.47
N ILE A 69 -11.21 -0.95 5.24
CA ILE A 69 -10.23 -0.84 4.15
C ILE A 69 -10.88 -1.03 2.78
N GLU A 70 -11.78 -2.01 2.65
CA GLU A 70 -12.58 -2.23 1.42
C GLU A 70 -13.34 -0.96 1.03
N ASN A 71 -13.95 -0.29 2.02
CA ASN A 71 -14.66 0.98 1.83
C ASN A 71 -13.74 2.22 1.79
N ARG A 72 -12.41 2.04 1.91
CA ARG A 72 -11.39 3.10 1.90
C ARG A 72 -11.57 4.18 2.98
N VAL A 73 -12.16 3.82 4.11
CA VAL A 73 -12.41 4.70 5.27
C VAL A 73 -11.58 4.31 6.50
N HIS A 74 -10.70 3.31 6.38
CA HIS A 74 -9.85 2.89 7.47
C HIS A 74 -8.84 4.00 7.84
N PRO A 75 -8.69 4.40 9.11
CA PRO A 75 -7.81 5.51 9.51
C PRO A 75 -6.34 5.25 9.16
N ASN A 76 -5.94 3.98 9.18
CA ASN A 76 -4.60 3.55 8.82
C ASN A 76 -4.38 3.31 7.31
N LEU A 77 -5.32 3.71 6.44
CA LEU A 77 -5.16 3.58 4.98
C LEU A 77 -5.23 4.95 4.33
N LYS A 78 -4.25 5.26 3.48
CA LYS A 78 -4.29 6.41 2.56
C LYS A 78 -3.97 5.91 1.16
N ILE A 79 -4.73 6.36 0.17
CA ILE A 79 -4.55 6.00 -1.24
C ILE A 79 -4.53 7.30 -2.04
N VAL A 80 -3.44 7.54 -2.76
CA VAL A 80 -3.35 8.59 -3.78
C VAL A 80 -3.38 7.91 -5.14
N ASP A 81 -4.40 8.25 -5.91
CA ASP A 81 -4.68 7.70 -7.24
C ASP A 81 -5.26 8.83 -8.09
N LYS A 82 -4.38 9.50 -8.84
CA LYS A 82 -4.67 10.70 -9.63
C LYS A 82 -3.87 10.67 -10.92
N GLU A 83 -4.40 11.30 -11.97
CA GLU A 83 -3.72 11.47 -13.26
C GLU A 83 -2.44 12.31 -13.16
N THR A 84 -2.40 13.25 -12.20
CA THR A 84 -1.20 14.01 -11.84
C THR A 84 -1.10 14.06 -10.32
N ILE A 85 0.02 13.60 -9.77
CA ILE A 85 0.28 13.62 -8.33
C ILE A 85 1.13 14.86 -8.00
N GLY A 86 0.50 15.82 -7.31
CA GLY A 86 1.11 17.08 -6.92
C GLY A 86 1.83 16.99 -5.57
N ILE A 87 2.63 18.02 -5.26
CA ILE A 87 3.33 18.09 -3.97
C ILE A 87 2.35 18.11 -2.78
N ASP A 88 1.18 18.73 -2.92
CA ASP A 88 0.20 18.83 -1.86
C ASP A 88 -0.45 17.47 -1.55
N ASP A 89 -0.56 16.57 -2.53
CA ASP A 89 -1.02 15.19 -2.32
C ASP A 89 -0.03 14.40 -1.44
N ILE A 90 1.26 14.59 -1.70
CA ILE A 90 2.34 13.98 -0.92
C ILE A 90 2.37 14.56 0.49
N ARG A 91 2.19 15.88 0.64
CA ARG A 91 2.12 16.55 1.95
C ARG A 91 0.94 16.05 2.78
N ASP A 92 -0.26 15.91 2.20
CA ASP A 92 -1.41 15.34 2.94
C ASP A 92 -1.09 13.94 3.47
N ILE A 93 -0.44 13.09 2.68
CA ILE A 93 -0.02 11.76 3.16
C ILE A 93 0.95 11.89 4.32
N ILE A 94 2.03 12.68 4.16
CA ILE A 94 3.08 12.83 5.16
C ILE A 94 2.49 13.35 6.48
N ASP A 95 1.67 14.41 6.41
CA ASP A 95 1.05 15.05 7.57
C ASP A 95 0.07 14.11 8.29
N ASN A 96 -0.56 13.18 7.57
CA ASN A 96 -1.47 12.17 8.13
C ASN A 96 -0.82 10.81 8.37
N SER A 97 0.50 10.67 8.19
CA SER A 97 1.23 9.42 8.38
C SER A 97 1.79 9.31 9.80
N TYR A 98 0.93 9.49 10.80
CA TYR A 98 1.29 9.26 12.20
C TYR A 98 1.44 7.76 12.52
N VAL A 99 2.18 7.47 13.59
CA VAL A 99 2.31 6.10 14.12
C VAL A 99 0.91 5.62 14.55
N PRO A 100 0.42 4.50 13.98
CA PRO A 100 -0.92 4.01 14.31
C PRO A 100 -0.96 3.47 15.75
N TYR A 101 -2.09 3.65 16.43
CA TYR A 101 -2.32 3.05 17.76
C TYR A 101 -2.32 1.51 17.70
N GLU A 102 -2.88 0.95 16.63
CA GLU A 102 -2.92 -0.48 16.37
C GLU A 102 -2.74 -0.77 14.88
N GLY A 103 -2.06 -1.87 14.56
CA GLY A 103 -1.83 -2.32 13.18
C GLY A 103 -0.73 -1.54 12.47
N TYR A 104 -0.87 -1.43 11.15
CA TYR A 104 0.07 -0.72 10.28
C TYR A 104 -0.64 0.42 9.52
N LYS A 105 0.02 1.57 9.43
CA LYS A 105 -0.31 2.63 8.50
C LYS A 105 0.14 2.19 7.11
N VAL A 106 -0.77 2.15 6.15
CA VAL A 106 -0.48 1.79 4.76
C VAL A 106 -0.79 2.98 3.86
N ASN A 107 0.23 3.47 3.18
CA ASN A 107 0.10 4.52 2.16
C ASN A 107 0.29 3.88 0.79
N ILE A 108 -0.69 4.03 -0.10
CA ILE A 108 -0.66 3.49 -1.45
C ILE A 108 -0.55 4.65 -2.44
N PHE A 109 0.54 4.70 -3.19
CA PHE A 109 0.77 5.65 -4.28
C PHE A 109 0.56 4.91 -5.60
N VAL A 110 -0.56 5.17 -6.26
CA VAL A 110 -0.92 4.51 -7.51
C VAL A 110 -0.30 5.27 -8.68
N ASP A 111 0.39 4.53 -9.53
CA ASP A 111 1.04 4.98 -10.77
C ASP A 111 1.92 6.21 -10.50
N VAL A 112 2.95 5.98 -9.67
CA VAL A 112 3.83 7.02 -9.11
C VAL A 112 4.65 7.76 -10.16
N GLU A 113 4.77 7.20 -11.37
CA GLU A 113 5.29 7.86 -12.56
C GLU A 113 4.51 9.13 -12.95
N ASN A 114 3.26 9.25 -12.50
CA ASN A 114 2.44 10.46 -12.68
C ASN A 114 2.76 11.56 -11.65
N ALA A 115 3.73 11.35 -10.76
CA ALA A 115 4.16 12.36 -9.81
C ALA A 115 5.00 13.45 -10.47
N THR A 116 4.69 14.69 -10.13
CA THR A 116 5.57 15.82 -10.46
C THR A 116 6.93 15.63 -9.80
N ILE A 117 8.00 16.17 -10.39
CA ILE A 117 9.37 16.11 -9.82
C ILE A 117 9.38 16.62 -8.36
N GLN A 118 8.62 17.67 -8.07
CA GLN A 118 8.49 18.25 -6.73
C GLN A 118 7.82 17.30 -5.74
N ALA A 119 6.75 16.61 -6.17
CA ALA A 119 6.09 15.57 -5.40
C ALA A 119 7.04 14.40 -5.11
N PHE A 120 7.74 13.92 -6.14
CA PHE A 120 8.67 12.81 -6.02
C PHE A 120 9.82 13.11 -5.05
N ASN A 121 10.46 14.27 -5.17
CA ASN A 121 11.53 14.71 -4.26
C ASN A 121 11.05 14.83 -2.81
N SER A 122 9.83 15.31 -2.60
CA SER A 122 9.24 15.41 -1.26
C SER A 122 8.97 14.03 -0.65
N MET A 123 8.59 13.06 -1.48
CA MET A 123 8.33 11.68 -1.08
C MET A 123 9.62 10.95 -0.67
N LEU A 124 10.76 11.18 -1.32
CA LEU A 124 12.03 10.48 -1.04
C LEU A 124 12.41 10.53 0.43
N LYS A 125 12.41 11.74 1.03
CA LYS A 125 12.74 11.92 2.45
C LYS A 125 11.83 11.09 3.37
N PHE A 126 10.54 11.02 3.02
CA PHE A 126 9.57 10.25 3.78
C PHE A 126 9.73 8.73 3.60
N LEU A 127 10.14 8.27 2.41
CA LEU A 127 10.42 6.85 2.16
C LEU A 127 11.70 6.36 2.83
N GLU A 128 12.71 7.25 2.99
CA GLU A 128 13.98 6.95 3.67
C GLU A 128 13.79 6.79 5.19
N GLU A 129 13.00 7.66 5.81
CA GLU A 129 12.76 7.66 7.26
C GLU A 129 11.26 7.66 7.62
N PRO A 130 10.51 6.60 7.28
CA PRO A 130 9.10 6.56 7.56
C PRO A 130 8.84 6.30 9.05
N PRO A 131 7.72 6.80 9.60
CA PRO A 131 7.32 6.51 10.98
C PRO A 131 7.17 5.01 11.24
N LYS A 132 7.36 4.58 12.49
CA LYS A 132 7.21 3.17 12.88
C LYS A 132 5.85 2.62 12.48
N ASN A 133 5.82 1.34 12.11
CA ASN A 133 4.63 0.62 11.63
C ASN A 133 3.96 1.29 10.43
N THR A 134 4.76 1.90 9.55
CA THR A 134 4.31 2.43 8.26
C THR A 134 4.81 1.54 7.13
N LEU A 135 3.93 1.22 6.20
CA LEU A 135 4.23 0.55 4.94
C LEU A 135 3.80 1.46 3.79
N ASN A 136 4.74 1.81 2.93
CA ASN A 136 4.47 2.51 1.68
C ASN A 136 4.41 1.50 0.54
N ILE A 137 3.36 1.53 -0.26
CA ILE A 137 3.22 0.70 -1.47
C ILE A 137 3.14 1.64 -2.65
N LEU A 138 4.11 1.56 -3.55
CA LEU A 138 4.12 2.32 -4.80
C LEU A 138 3.73 1.37 -5.92
N THR A 139 2.91 1.82 -6.86
CA THR A 139 2.71 1.09 -8.13
C THR A 139 3.32 1.87 -9.27
N CYS A 140 3.89 1.16 -10.24
CA CYS A 140 4.31 1.73 -11.51
C CYS A 140 4.26 0.71 -12.64
N GLU A 141 4.31 1.17 -13.88
CA GLU A 141 4.42 0.32 -15.05
C GLU A 141 5.85 -0.18 -15.28
N ASN A 142 6.85 0.66 -15.03
CA ASN A 142 8.27 0.35 -15.23
C ASN A 142 9.14 0.98 -14.14
N LEU A 143 10.30 0.39 -13.86
CA LEU A 143 11.33 0.90 -12.94
C LEU A 143 12.40 1.75 -13.64
N GLU A 144 12.48 1.73 -14.97
CA GLU A 144 13.61 2.28 -15.74
C GLU A 144 13.37 3.68 -16.36
N ASN A 145 12.49 4.50 -15.78
CA ASN A 145 12.32 5.90 -16.23
C ASN A 145 13.06 6.88 -15.31
#